data_AF-A0AAV0VAR7-F1
#
_entry.id   AF-A0AAV0VAR7-F1
#
_cell.length_a   1.000
_cell.length_b   1.000
_cell.length_c   1.000
_cell.angle_alpha   90.00
_cell.angle_beta   90.00
_cell.angle_gamma   90.00
#
_symmetry.space_group_name_H-M   'P 1'
#
loop_
_entity.id
_entity.type
_entity.pdbx_description
1 polymer ?
#
loop_
_entity_poly.entity_id
_entity_poly.type
_entity_poly.pdbx_seq_one_letter_code
_entity_poly.pdbx_strand_id
1 'polypeptide(L)'
;MASTRRRNVVLYFDLNRTFVMSDAAGSRTIENAVNYLLSECTWGYVNPLLHSNGRCTEIDLFVDDHHTIGLPALPDYFRLKLKLSAQCIAAFYRDGFEADGTALALGTLTKVLFSTKLAEEGAYAPNNFYSTSDQNVKVVRGFQSIQETLEGMLEGASILALRDYWEWWSAQAENGQYGKLLLIDEEKAEMNGDITVFFDDHIDANHSHIVDVRDVRSGASVDFEKSCGKYLQWVEPIAAITDPNYFISLFEKYVV
;
A
#
# COMPACT_ATOMS: atom_id res chain seq x y z
N MET A 1 28.35 -29.67 7.64
CA MET A 1 27.53 -29.39 6.45
C MET A 1 26.91 -28.04 6.66
N ALA A 2 27.16 -27.07 5.77
CA ALA A 2 26.46 -25.79 5.83
C ALA A 2 24.98 -26.05 5.57
N SER A 3 24.13 -25.75 6.55
CA SER A 3 22.67 -25.74 6.36
C SER A 3 22.38 -24.72 5.26
N THR A 4 21.99 -25.18 4.07
CA THR A 4 21.47 -24.31 3.01
C THR A 4 20.16 -23.72 3.52
N ARG A 5 20.25 -22.53 4.13
CA ARG A 5 19.09 -21.76 4.57
C ARG A 5 18.19 -21.52 3.36
N ARG A 6 16.90 -21.78 3.54
CA ARG A 6 15.89 -21.52 2.51
C ARG A 6 15.73 -20.00 2.36
N ARG A 7 15.85 -19.51 1.13
CA ARG A 7 15.54 -18.13 0.74
C ARG A 7 14.10 -17.81 1.09
N ASN A 8 13.87 -16.69 1.78
CA ASN A 8 12.54 -16.15 2.01
C ASN A 8 12.13 -15.25 0.86
N VAL A 9 10.83 -15.25 0.56
CA VAL A 9 10.21 -14.38 -0.44
C VAL A 9 9.00 -13.73 0.19
N VAL A 10 8.99 -12.41 0.26
CA VAL A 10 7.89 -11.61 0.80
C VAL A 10 7.40 -10.65 -0.27
N LEU A 11 6.13 -10.78 -0.65
CA LEU A 11 5.51 -9.96 -1.68
C LEU A 11 4.43 -9.09 -1.04
N TYR A 12 4.57 -7.78 -1.19
CA TYR A 12 3.56 -6.81 -0.78
C TYR A 12 2.70 -6.44 -1.98
N PHE A 13 1.40 -6.31 -1.76
CA PHE A 13 0.44 -5.93 -2.80
C PHE A 13 -0.45 -4.82 -2.28
N ASP A 14 -0.46 -3.68 -2.97
CA ASP A 14 -1.53 -2.70 -2.91
C ASP A 14 -2.01 -2.42 -4.32
N LEU A 15 -3.14 -3.00 -4.68
CA LEU A 15 -3.61 -3.02 -6.06
C LEU A 15 -5.05 -2.57 -6.12
N ASN A 16 -5.24 -1.32 -6.51
CA ASN A 16 -6.56 -0.69 -6.48
C ASN A 16 -7.32 -0.87 -7.79
N ARG A 17 -6.61 -1.10 -8.91
CA ARG A 17 -7.19 -1.20 -10.26
C ARG A 17 -7.12 -2.59 -10.91
N THR A 18 -6.72 -3.65 -10.19
CA THR A 18 -6.45 -4.96 -10.82
C THR A 18 -7.31 -6.12 -10.31
N PHE A 19 -7.32 -6.38 -9.00
CA PHE A 19 -8.04 -7.52 -8.41
C PHE A 19 -9.41 -7.16 -7.86
N VAL A 20 -9.53 -5.94 -7.34
CA VAL A 20 -10.77 -5.37 -6.81
C VAL A 20 -10.98 -4.12 -7.62
N MET A 21 -11.93 -4.12 -8.55
CA MET A 21 -12.35 -2.91 -9.26
C MET A 21 -13.14 -2.01 -8.31
N SER A 22 -12.56 -1.68 -7.16
CA SER A 22 -13.16 -0.78 -6.19
C SER A 22 -12.09 -0.28 -5.23
N ASP A 23 -11.94 1.03 -5.25
CA ASP A 23 -11.21 1.77 -4.25
C ASP A 23 -12.22 2.29 -3.21
N ALA A 24 -12.21 1.68 -2.02
CA ALA A 24 -13.09 2.06 -0.93
C ALA A 24 -12.67 3.38 -0.25
N ALA A 25 -11.43 3.83 -0.42
CA ALA A 25 -10.99 5.14 0.06
C ALA A 25 -11.51 6.25 -0.86
N GLY A 26 -11.46 6.03 -2.17
CA GLY A 26 -12.03 6.92 -3.19
C GLY A 26 -13.55 6.76 -3.42
N SER A 27 -14.18 5.78 -2.78
CA SER A 27 -15.60 5.42 -2.94
C SER A 27 -16.02 5.20 -4.41
N ARG A 28 -15.27 4.38 -5.15
CA ARG A 28 -15.49 4.11 -6.60
C ARG A 28 -16.24 2.79 -6.83
N THR A 29 -17.18 2.78 -7.78
CA THR A 29 -17.84 1.55 -8.30
C THR A 29 -16.93 0.79 -9.28
N ILE A 30 -17.34 -0.42 -9.66
CA ILE A 30 -16.64 -1.27 -10.65
C ILE A 30 -16.58 -0.59 -12.00
N GLU A 31 -17.70 -0.02 -12.45
CA GLU A 31 -17.82 0.70 -13.71
C GLU A 31 -16.91 1.93 -13.74
N ASN A 32 -16.80 2.65 -12.62
CA ASN A 32 -15.89 3.79 -12.49
C ASN A 32 -14.41 3.36 -12.57
N ALA A 33 -14.06 2.25 -11.91
CA ALA A 33 -12.71 1.71 -11.95
C ALA A 33 -12.32 1.27 -13.36
N VAL A 34 -13.23 0.60 -14.09
CA VAL A 34 -13.02 0.20 -15.48
C VAL A 34 -12.89 1.41 -16.40
N ASN A 35 -13.75 2.42 -16.27
CA ASN A 35 -13.64 3.63 -17.10
C ASN A 35 -12.36 4.40 -16.82
N TYR A 36 -11.98 4.57 -15.55
CA TYR A 36 -10.72 5.22 -15.19
C TYR A 36 -9.51 4.50 -15.80
N LEU A 37 -9.48 3.17 -15.67
CA LEU A 37 -8.48 2.30 -16.29
C LEU A 37 -8.44 2.44 -17.81
N LEU A 38 -9.61 2.51 -18.47
CA LEU A 38 -9.70 2.75 -19.91
C LEU A 38 -9.20 4.16 -20.28
N SER A 39 -9.51 5.21 -19.51
CA SER A 39 -9.03 6.57 -19.81
C SER A 39 -7.52 6.69 -19.84
N GLU A 40 -6.80 5.93 -19.01
CA GLU A 40 -5.32 5.93 -19.00
C GLU A 40 -4.73 5.31 -20.27
N CYS A 41 -5.47 4.41 -20.91
CA CYS A 41 -5.02 3.68 -22.09
C CYS A 41 -5.65 4.19 -23.40
N THR A 42 -6.66 5.06 -23.33
CA THR A 42 -7.30 5.67 -24.50
C THR A 42 -6.67 7.01 -24.84
N TRP A 43 -6.09 7.09 -26.04
CA TRP A 43 -5.58 8.35 -26.60
C TRP A 43 -6.60 8.87 -27.62
N GLY A 44 -7.08 10.10 -27.42
CA GLY A 44 -8.01 10.79 -28.32
C GLY A 44 -7.44 12.10 -28.87
N TYR A 45 -7.98 12.58 -29.98
CA TYR A 45 -7.66 13.91 -30.51
C TYR A 45 -8.62 14.94 -29.92
N VAL A 46 -8.09 15.95 -29.23
CA VAL A 46 -8.87 17.14 -28.85
C VAL A 46 -9.26 17.87 -30.14
N ASN A 47 -10.56 17.92 -30.45
CA ASN A 47 -11.03 18.69 -31.59
C ASN A 47 -10.79 20.19 -31.34
N PRO A 48 -9.92 20.86 -32.11
CA PRO A 48 -9.57 22.27 -31.86
C PRO A 48 -10.75 23.22 -32.03
N LEU A 49 -11.80 22.80 -32.75
CA LEU A 49 -12.98 23.62 -33.02
C LEU A 49 -13.98 23.65 -31.85
N LEU A 50 -13.77 22.83 -30.81
CA LEU A 50 -14.66 22.74 -29.64
C LEU A 50 -14.07 23.33 -28.35
N HIS A 51 -12.78 23.70 -28.33
CA HIS A 51 -12.12 24.24 -27.13
C HIS A 51 -11.34 25.52 -27.44
N SER A 52 -11.85 26.67 -26.98
CA SER A 52 -11.17 27.97 -27.10
C SER A 52 -10.02 28.20 -26.11
N ASN A 53 -9.77 27.28 -25.16
CA ASN A 53 -8.89 27.56 -24.01
C ASN A 53 -7.71 26.58 -23.80
N GLY A 54 -7.39 25.70 -24.76
CA GLY A 54 -6.08 25.04 -24.82
C GLY A 54 -5.63 24.21 -23.60
N ARG A 55 -6.54 23.78 -22.73
CA ARG A 55 -6.23 22.80 -21.67
C ARG A 55 -6.59 21.40 -22.18
N CYS A 56 -5.65 20.45 -22.09
CA CYS A 56 -6.01 19.03 -22.09
C CYS A 56 -6.86 18.79 -20.84
N THR A 57 -8.13 18.50 -21.02
CA THR A 57 -8.98 17.93 -19.98
C THR A 57 -8.80 16.42 -20.04
N GLU A 58 -8.67 15.77 -18.88
CA GLU A 58 -8.88 14.33 -18.74
C GLU A 58 -10.16 13.96 -19.50
N ILE A 59 -10.17 12.86 -20.25
CA ILE A 59 -11.39 12.45 -20.97
C ILE A 59 -12.42 12.14 -19.88
N ASP A 60 -13.41 13.01 -19.72
CA ASP A 60 -14.51 12.80 -18.79
C ASP A 60 -15.33 11.58 -19.26
N LEU A 61 -14.92 10.39 -18.84
CA LEU A 61 -15.67 9.15 -19.06
C LEU A 61 -16.79 9.08 -18.01
N PHE A 62 -17.92 9.69 -18.35
CA PHE A 62 -19.14 9.60 -17.56
C PHE A 62 -19.70 8.17 -17.57
N VAL A 63 -20.20 7.71 -16.41
CA VAL A 63 -21.04 6.51 -16.30
C VAL A 63 -22.47 6.99 -16.13
N ASP A 64 -23.36 6.66 -17.06
CA ASP A 64 -24.77 7.10 -17.05
C ASP A 64 -24.94 8.61 -16.80
N ASP A 65 -24.16 9.45 -17.50
CA ASP A 65 -24.12 10.91 -17.35
C ASP A 65 -23.71 11.42 -15.95
N HIS A 66 -23.03 10.58 -15.15
CA HIS A 66 -22.54 10.93 -13.81
C HIS A 66 -21.01 10.83 -13.72
N HIS A 67 -20.43 11.79 -12.98
CA HIS A 67 -19.00 11.82 -12.67
C HIS A 67 -18.69 10.77 -11.58
N THR A 68 -17.53 10.13 -11.68
CA THR A 68 -17.16 8.95 -10.89
C THR A 68 -16.81 9.23 -9.41
N ILE A 69 -16.93 10.47 -8.94
CA ILE A 69 -16.55 10.91 -7.58
C ILE A 69 -17.82 11.06 -6.72
N GLY A 70 -17.86 10.44 -5.53
CA GLY A 70 -18.90 10.65 -4.52
C GLY A 70 -19.96 9.55 -4.37
N LEU A 71 -19.65 8.30 -4.72
CA LEU A 71 -20.58 7.16 -4.65
C LEU A 71 -20.53 6.42 -3.29
N PRO A 72 -21.52 5.58 -2.97
CA PRO A 72 -21.54 4.83 -1.71
C PRO A 72 -20.47 3.73 -1.65
N ALA A 73 -20.01 3.41 -0.44
CA ALA A 73 -19.03 2.35 -0.20
C ALA A 73 -19.51 0.96 -0.66
N LEU A 74 -18.56 0.06 -0.93
CA LEU A 74 -18.88 -1.31 -1.33
C LEU A 74 -19.76 -2.05 -0.31
N PRO A 75 -20.66 -2.94 -0.78
CA PRO A 75 -21.42 -3.84 0.06
C PRO A 75 -20.55 -4.73 0.98
N ASP A 76 -21.05 -5.02 2.18
CA ASP A 76 -20.32 -5.77 3.21
C ASP A 76 -19.84 -7.17 2.80
N TYR A 77 -20.46 -7.80 1.80
CA TYR A 77 -20.07 -9.14 1.34
C TYR A 77 -18.77 -9.16 0.51
N PHE A 78 -18.31 -8.01 0.02
CA PHE A 78 -16.99 -7.87 -0.61
C PHE A 78 -15.86 -7.69 0.42
N ARG A 79 -16.19 -7.46 1.70
CA ARG A 79 -15.18 -7.31 2.74
C ARG A 79 -14.58 -8.66 3.12
N LEU A 80 -13.26 -8.69 3.27
CA LEU A 80 -12.53 -9.87 3.76
C LEU A 80 -13.05 -10.22 5.17
N LYS A 81 -13.76 -11.33 5.31
CA LYS A 81 -14.26 -11.82 6.61
C LYS A 81 -13.14 -12.53 7.36
N LEU A 82 -12.25 -11.75 7.94
CA LEU A 82 -11.18 -12.24 8.78
C LEU A 82 -11.74 -12.57 10.17
N LYS A 83 -11.31 -13.71 10.73
CA LYS A 83 -11.53 -13.96 12.16
C LYS A 83 -10.65 -12.98 12.94
N LEU A 84 -11.22 -12.28 13.92
CA LEU A 84 -10.47 -11.36 14.80
C LEU A 84 -9.27 -12.03 15.49
N SER A 85 -9.33 -13.35 15.70
CA SER A 85 -8.22 -14.15 16.23
C SER A 85 -7.10 -14.41 15.22
N ALA A 86 -7.24 -13.99 13.98
CA ALA A 86 -6.23 -14.20 12.96
C ALA A 86 -5.09 -13.22 13.24
N GLN A 87 -4.00 -13.71 13.81
CA GLN A 87 -2.74 -12.98 14.03
C GLN A 87 -2.05 -12.55 12.72
N CYS A 88 -2.80 -12.44 11.63
CA CYS A 88 -2.35 -12.06 10.30
C CYS A 88 -2.85 -10.67 9.88
N ILE A 89 -3.45 -9.91 10.80
CA ILE A 89 -3.89 -8.54 10.52
C ILE A 89 -3.19 -7.52 11.40
N ALA A 90 -2.94 -6.36 10.82
CA ALA A 90 -2.44 -5.22 11.57
C ALA A 90 -2.80 -3.89 10.90
N ALA A 91 -2.76 -2.80 11.65
CA ALA A 91 -2.99 -1.44 11.16
C ALA A 91 -1.79 -0.54 11.50
N PHE A 92 -1.29 0.17 10.50
CA PHE A 92 -0.26 1.18 10.69
C PHE A 92 -0.83 2.45 11.31
N TYR A 93 0.03 3.12 12.08
CA TYR A 93 -0.17 4.47 12.56
C TYR A 93 1.14 5.24 12.37
N ARG A 94 1.05 6.47 11.86
CA ARG A 94 2.22 7.33 11.66
C ARG A 94 1.95 8.71 12.24
N ASP A 95 2.90 9.19 13.02
CA ASP A 95 2.91 10.51 13.65
C ASP A 95 4.27 11.21 13.54
N GLY A 96 5.24 10.55 12.91
CA GLY A 96 6.56 11.12 12.63
C GLY A 96 7.25 10.41 11.46
N PHE A 97 8.36 11.00 11.03
CA PHE A 97 9.17 10.49 9.92
C PHE A 97 10.12 9.37 10.35
N GLU A 98 10.66 9.48 11.56
CA GLU A 98 11.65 8.56 12.12
C GLU A 98 11.00 7.27 12.63
N ALA A 99 11.84 6.31 13.05
CA ALA A 99 11.40 5.00 13.52
C ALA A 99 10.37 5.08 14.65
N ASP A 100 10.57 5.99 15.60
CA ASP A 100 9.66 6.22 16.72
C ASP A 100 8.33 6.85 16.30
N GLY A 101 8.26 7.47 15.11
CA GLY A 101 7.05 8.04 14.52
C GLY A 101 6.16 7.04 13.78
N THR A 102 6.47 5.74 13.84
CA THR A 102 5.65 4.69 13.21
C THR A 102 5.34 3.56 14.19
N ALA A 103 4.06 3.18 14.24
CA ALA A 103 3.55 2.06 15.02
C ALA A 103 2.69 1.11 14.17
N LEU A 104 2.63 -0.14 14.64
CA LEU A 104 1.83 -1.23 14.08
C LEU A 104 0.94 -1.80 15.19
N ALA A 105 -0.38 -1.71 15.00
CA ALA A 105 -1.38 -2.26 15.90
C ALA A 105 -1.79 -3.65 15.42
N LEU A 106 -1.52 -4.67 16.22
CA LEU A 106 -1.72 -6.08 15.86
C LEU A 106 -3.14 -6.54 16.18
N GLY A 107 -3.69 -7.42 15.34
CA GLY A 107 -5.00 -8.03 15.56
C GLY A 107 -6.18 -7.14 15.19
N THR A 108 -5.94 -6.02 14.50
CA THR A 108 -6.99 -5.08 14.09
C THR A 108 -6.70 -4.47 12.73
N LEU A 109 -7.77 -4.13 12.00
CA LEU A 109 -7.74 -3.25 10.83
C LEU A 109 -8.41 -1.90 11.13
N THR A 110 -8.95 -1.75 12.34
CA THR A 110 -9.44 -0.46 12.83
C THR A 110 -8.24 0.43 13.03
N LYS A 111 -8.16 1.53 12.29
CA LYS A 111 -7.12 2.54 12.43
C LYS A 111 -7.52 3.60 13.44
N VAL A 112 -6.51 4.23 14.04
CA VAL A 112 -6.68 5.44 14.84
C VAL A 112 -7.25 6.54 13.93
N LEU A 113 -8.27 7.28 14.38
CA LEU A 113 -8.86 8.34 13.57
C LEU A 113 -7.93 9.55 13.51
N PHE A 114 -7.83 10.21 12.35
CA PHE A 114 -7.11 11.48 12.27
C PHE A 114 -7.93 12.58 12.95
N SER A 115 -7.47 13.06 14.10
CA SER A 115 -8.14 14.16 14.83
C SER A 115 -7.13 15.09 15.48
N THR A 116 -7.53 16.33 15.70
CA THR A 116 -6.72 17.36 16.36
C THR A 116 -6.30 16.95 17.78
N LYS A 117 -7.18 16.27 18.52
CA LYS A 117 -6.88 15.76 19.86
C LYS A 117 -5.80 14.67 19.86
N LEU A 118 -5.72 13.88 18.78
CA LEU A 118 -4.72 12.82 18.65
C LEU A 118 -3.36 13.36 18.19
N ALA A 119 -3.32 14.51 17.52
CA ALA A 119 -2.07 15.23 17.27
C ALA A 119 -1.41 15.73 18.57
N GLU A 120 -2.19 15.98 19.63
CA GLU A 120 -1.68 16.34 20.97
C GLU A 120 -1.15 15.11 21.72
N GLU A 121 -1.75 13.93 21.51
CA GLU A 121 -1.35 12.67 22.15
C GLU A 121 -0.10 12.04 21.51
N GLY A 122 0.19 12.37 20.25
CA GLY A 122 1.39 11.94 19.51
C GLY A 122 1.66 10.44 19.67
N ALA A 123 2.84 10.12 20.21
CA ALA A 123 3.31 8.73 20.33
C ALA A 123 2.38 7.81 21.17
N TYR A 124 1.55 8.37 22.05
CA TYR A 124 0.65 7.62 22.92
C TYR A 124 -0.74 7.40 22.31
N ALA A 125 -1.10 8.13 21.26
CA ALA A 125 -2.39 8.05 20.58
C ALA A 125 -2.86 6.62 20.28
N PRO A 126 -2.05 5.73 19.64
CA PRO A 126 -2.50 4.37 19.35
C PRO A 126 -2.75 3.56 20.64
N ASN A 127 -1.88 3.68 21.65
CA ASN A 127 -2.07 2.95 22.91
C ASN A 127 -3.35 3.36 23.63
N ASN A 128 -3.63 4.67 23.70
CA ASN A 128 -4.85 5.20 24.31
C ASN A 128 -6.09 4.74 23.54
N PHE A 129 -6.07 4.86 22.21
CA PHE A 129 -7.16 4.47 21.34
C PHE A 129 -7.51 2.98 21.47
N TYR A 130 -6.51 2.09 21.45
CA TYR A 130 -6.75 0.66 21.52
C TYR A 130 -7.05 0.15 22.94
N SER A 131 -6.46 0.74 23.98
CA SER A 131 -6.76 0.37 25.38
C SER A 131 -8.24 0.54 25.74
N THR A 132 -8.93 1.46 25.07
CA THR A 132 -10.36 1.75 25.28
C THR A 132 -11.28 0.98 24.33
N SER A 133 -10.80 0.58 23.15
CA SER A 133 -11.61 -0.07 22.11
C SER A 133 -11.47 -1.59 22.07
N ASP A 134 -10.25 -2.12 22.28
CA ASP A 134 -9.97 -3.56 22.35
C ASP A 134 -8.64 -3.83 23.07
N GLN A 135 -8.73 -4.42 24.27
CA GLN A 135 -7.57 -4.74 25.10
C GLN A 135 -6.67 -5.84 24.53
N ASN A 136 -7.12 -6.58 23.51
CA ASN A 136 -6.31 -7.61 22.85
C ASN A 136 -5.36 -7.02 21.79
N VAL A 137 -5.56 -5.76 21.39
CA VAL A 137 -4.68 -5.11 20.41
C VAL A 137 -3.35 -4.75 21.06
N LYS A 138 -2.27 -5.29 20.50
CA LYS A 138 -0.90 -4.97 20.89
C LYS A 138 -0.34 -3.94 19.93
N VAL A 139 0.17 -2.83 20.45
CA VAL A 139 0.87 -1.81 19.65
C VAL A 139 2.37 -2.05 19.73
N VAL A 140 3.02 -2.13 18.58
CA VAL A 140 4.47 -2.21 18.41
C VAL A 140 4.92 -0.91 17.74
N ARG A 141 6.02 -0.31 18.19
CA ARG A 141 6.55 0.96 17.66
C ARG A 141 8.03 0.79 17.31
N GLY A 142 8.49 1.48 16.28
CA GLY A 142 9.88 1.38 15.81
C GLY A 142 10.03 0.41 14.63
N PHE A 143 10.79 0.82 13.62
CA PHE A 143 11.00 0.05 12.39
C PHE A 143 11.52 -1.37 12.67
N GLN A 144 12.57 -1.52 13.48
CA GLN A 144 13.11 -2.85 13.79
C GLN A 144 12.09 -3.77 14.45
N SER A 145 11.38 -3.28 15.48
CA SER A 145 10.36 -4.08 16.18
C SER A 145 9.18 -4.42 15.27
N ILE A 146 8.80 -3.51 14.36
CA ILE A 146 7.78 -3.76 13.34
C ILE A 146 8.24 -4.85 12.38
N GLN A 147 9.47 -4.76 11.84
CA GLN A 147 10.02 -5.76 10.92
C GLN A 147 10.07 -7.15 11.57
N GLU A 148 10.62 -7.26 12.78
CA GLU A 148 10.68 -8.52 13.54
C GLU A 148 9.28 -9.09 13.80
N THR A 149 8.31 -8.22 14.06
CA THR A 149 6.91 -8.62 14.26
C THR A 149 6.29 -9.17 12.98
N LEU A 150 6.47 -8.49 11.84
CA LEU A 150 5.97 -8.96 10.54
C LEU A 150 6.61 -10.28 10.13
N GLU A 151 7.92 -10.44 10.34
CA GLU A 151 8.62 -11.70 10.11
C GLU A 151 8.06 -12.83 10.99
N GLY A 152 7.85 -12.59 12.28
CA GLY A 152 7.23 -13.57 13.17
C GLY A 152 5.79 -13.92 12.80
N MET A 153 5.01 -12.96 12.29
CA MET A 153 3.67 -13.24 11.75
C MET A 153 3.75 -14.14 10.50
N LEU A 154 4.75 -13.93 9.64
CA LEU A 154 4.98 -14.73 8.42
C LEU A 154 5.51 -16.15 8.71
N GLU A 155 6.09 -16.41 9.88
CA GLU A 155 6.39 -17.77 10.32
C GLU A 155 5.12 -18.59 10.59
N GLY A 156 4.06 -17.93 11.06
CA GLY A 156 2.77 -18.55 11.39
C GLY A 156 1.72 -18.49 10.28
N ALA A 157 1.89 -17.61 9.30
CA ALA A 157 0.91 -17.36 8.23
C ALA A 157 1.59 -17.03 6.90
N SER A 158 0.99 -17.44 5.79
CA SER A 158 1.51 -17.13 4.44
C SER A 158 0.98 -15.81 3.86
N ILE A 159 -0.03 -15.19 4.50
CA ILE A 159 -0.71 -13.99 4.02
C ILE A 159 -0.99 -13.09 5.22
N LEU A 160 -0.63 -11.82 5.10
CA LEU A 160 -0.98 -10.77 6.05
C LEU A 160 -1.89 -9.75 5.38
N ALA A 161 -2.80 -9.15 6.15
CA ALA A 161 -3.58 -7.99 5.74
C ALA A 161 -3.17 -6.78 6.59
N LEU A 162 -2.57 -5.79 5.94
CA LEU A 162 -2.06 -4.60 6.60
C LEU A 162 -2.91 -3.40 6.20
N ARG A 163 -3.46 -2.67 7.18
CA ARG A 163 -4.13 -1.39 6.94
C ARG A 163 -3.09 -0.29 6.95
N ASP A 164 -3.07 0.52 5.89
CA ASP A 164 -2.24 1.71 5.78
C ASP A 164 -2.76 2.86 6.66
N TYR A 165 -2.03 3.98 6.65
CA TYR A 165 -2.44 5.20 7.34
C TYR A 165 -2.58 6.38 6.38
N TRP A 166 -3.55 6.25 5.47
CA TRP A 166 -3.82 7.19 4.39
C TRP A 166 -3.87 8.67 4.82
N GLU A 167 -4.48 9.00 5.95
CA GLU A 167 -4.62 10.40 6.40
C GLU A 167 -3.27 11.07 6.62
N TRP A 168 -2.27 10.31 7.09
CA TRP A 168 -0.92 10.84 7.26
C TRP A 168 -0.27 11.13 5.91
N TRP A 169 -0.36 10.21 4.95
CA TRP A 169 0.18 10.42 3.61
C TRP A 169 -0.50 11.60 2.90
N SER A 170 -1.83 11.67 2.95
CA SER A 170 -2.61 12.76 2.35
C SER A 170 -2.29 14.12 2.98
N ALA A 171 -2.15 14.18 4.32
CA ALA A 171 -1.76 15.41 5.02
C ALA A 171 -0.36 15.92 4.64
N GLN A 172 0.50 15.06 4.08
CA GLN A 172 1.86 15.39 3.64
C GLN A 172 1.94 15.60 2.12
N ALA A 173 0.83 16.03 1.51
CA ALA A 173 0.70 16.28 0.08
C ALA A 173 1.06 15.06 -0.78
N GLU A 174 0.76 13.86 -0.27
CA GLU A 174 0.91 12.60 -1.01
C GLU A 174 2.36 12.33 -1.46
N ASN A 175 3.34 12.83 -0.71
CA ASN A 175 4.74 12.52 -0.96
C ASN A 175 5.06 11.08 -0.53
N GLY A 176 5.75 10.34 -1.41
CA GLY A 176 6.08 8.92 -1.21
C GLY A 176 6.78 8.61 0.11
N GLN A 177 7.58 9.51 0.67
CA GLN A 177 8.26 9.30 1.97
C GLN A 177 7.33 9.24 3.18
N TYR A 178 6.05 9.58 3.00
CA TYR A 178 5.01 9.48 4.02
C TYR A 178 3.98 8.41 3.69
N GLY A 179 4.19 7.68 2.58
CA GLY A 179 3.31 6.64 2.10
C GLY A 179 3.35 5.36 2.93
N LYS A 180 2.99 4.27 2.28
CA LYS A 180 2.99 2.92 2.84
C LYS A 180 4.42 2.49 3.14
N LEU A 181 4.69 2.12 4.39
CA LEU A 181 6.03 1.76 4.81
C LEU A 181 6.43 0.39 4.27
N LEU A 182 7.54 0.34 3.54
CA LEU A 182 8.26 -0.87 3.18
C LEU A 182 9.63 -0.85 3.87
N LEU A 183 9.84 -1.75 4.82
CA LEU A 183 11.12 -1.90 5.50
C LEU A 183 11.98 -2.93 4.77
N ILE A 184 13.24 -2.57 4.52
CA ILE A 184 14.24 -3.45 3.94
C ILE A 184 15.43 -3.60 4.89
N ASP A 185 16.02 -4.79 4.91
CA ASP A 185 17.33 -5.04 5.52
C ASP A 185 18.23 -5.56 4.39
N GLU A 186 18.91 -4.66 3.69
CA GLU A 186 19.67 -5.00 2.48
C GLU A 186 20.82 -5.96 2.80
N GLU A 187 21.53 -5.75 3.90
CA GLU A 187 22.61 -6.66 4.32
C GLU A 187 22.08 -8.07 4.62
N LYS A 188 20.95 -8.18 5.32
CA LYS A 188 20.32 -9.48 5.61
C LYS A 188 19.81 -10.13 4.32
N ALA A 189 19.20 -9.35 3.43
CA ALA A 189 18.68 -9.83 2.16
C ALA A 189 19.81 -10.35 1.27
N GLU A 190 20.92 -9.64 1.15
CA GLU A 190 22.09 -10.07 0.38
C GLU A 190 22.73 -11.33 0.98
N MET A 191 22.87 -11.39 2.31
CA MET A 191 23.48 -12.53 3.00
C MET A 191 22.63 -13.81 2.86
N ASN A 192 21.31 -13.72 2.95
CA ASN A 192 20.40 -14.88 2.88
C ASN A 192 19.89 -15.15 1.46
N GLY A 193 20.09 -14.21 0.55
CA GLY A 193 19.41 -14.14 -0.74
C GLY A 193 17.90 -13.88 -0.61
N ASP A 194 17.41 -13.28 0.47
CA ASP A 194 15.97 -13.03 0.65
C ASP A 194 15.45 -12.00 -0.37
N ILE A 195 14.20 -12.18 -0.82
CA ILE A 195 13.54 -11.31 -1.80
C ILE A 195 12.37 -10.61 -1.13
N THR A 196 12.31 -9.28 -1.28
CA THR A 196 11.16 -8.47 -0.87
C THR A 196 10.80 -7.50 -1.98
N VAL A 197 9.55 -7.54 -2.44
CA VAL A 197 9.05 -6.69 -3.54
C VAL A 197 7.66 -6.17 -3.19
N PHE A 198 7.42 -4.90 -3.49
CA PHE A 198 6.13 -4.24 -3.36
C PHE A 198 5.55 -3.96 -4.74
N PHE A 199 4.39 -4.54 -5.01
CA PHE A 199 3.61 -4.35 -6.21
C PHE A 199 2.52 -3.32 -5.97
N ASP A 200 2.53 -2.25 -6.76
CA ASP A 200 1.52 -1.20 -6.68
C ASP A 200 1.24 -0.65 -8.09
N ASP A 201 -0.02 -0.30 -8.35
CA ASP A 201 -0.49 0.25 -9.61
C ASP A 201 -0.36 1.78 -9.69
N HIS A 202 0.06 2.45 -8.62
CA HIS A 202 0.29 3.90 -8.52
C HIS A 202 1.78 4.27 -8.43
N ILE A 203 2.71 3.30 -8.43
CA ILE A 203 4.13 3.59 -8.67
C ILE A 203 4.29 4.05 -10.12
N ASP A 204 4.94 5.19 -10.35
CA ASP A 204 5.19 5.68 -11.71
C ASP A 204 6.65 5.43 -12.14
N ALA A 205 7.02 5.89 -13.33
CA ALA A 205 8.35 5.68 -13.89
C ALA A 205 9.47 6.44 -13.14
N ASN A 206 9.15 7.52 -12.42
CA ASN A 206 10.13 8.47 -11.88
C ASN A 206 9.98 8.72 -10.36
N HIS A 207 8.96 8.16 -9.72
CA HIS A 207 8.58 8.42 -8.36
C HIS A 207 7.77 7.26 -7.76
N SER A 208 8.02 6.98 -6.48
CA SER A 208 7.26 5.93 -5.77
C SER A 208 5.82 6.32 -5.51
N HIS A 209 5.54 7.63 -5.40
CA HIS A 209 4.27 8.30 -5.06
C HIS A 209 3.62 7.89 -3.72
N ILE A 210 3.57 6.60 -3.45
CA ILE A 210 2.72 6.01 -2.43
C ILE A 210 3.47 5.04 -1.51
N VAL A 211 4.71 4.64 -1.84
CA VAL A 211 5.52 3.73 -1.02
C VAL A 211 6.75 4.44 -0.45
N ASP A 212 6.90 4.32 0.87
CA ASP A 212 8.04 4.80 1.66
C ASP A 212 8.99 3.63 1.94
N VAL A 213 10.05 3.52 1.14
CA VAL A 213 11.06 2.47 1.30
C VAL A 213 12.14 2.94 2.27
N ARG A 214 12.38 2.17 3.34
CA ARG A 214 13.38 2.52 4.36
C ARG A 214 14.26 1.35 4.74
N ASP A 215 15.53 1.66 4.97
CA ASP A 215 16.43 0.73 5.64
C ASP A 215 16.04 0.60 7.12
N VAL A 216 15.80 -0.64 7.56
CA VAL A 216 15.27 -0.92 8.90
C VAL A 216 16.25 -0.54 10.01
N ARG A 217 17.55 -0.54 9.73
CA ARG A 217 18.60 -0.35 10.73
C ARG A 217 18.93 1.12 10.97
N SER A 218 19.06 1.88 9.88
CA SER A 218 19.36 3.31 9.90
C SER A 218 18.10 4.18 9.95
N GLY A 219 16.96 3.66 9.51
CA GLY A 219 15.71 4.42 9.34
C GLY A 219 15.72 5.37 8.14
N ALA A 220 16.81 5.41 7.38
CA ALA A 220 16.96 6.28 6.22
C ALA A 220 16.04 5.84 5.08
N SER A 221 15.44 6.82 4.40
CA SER A 221 14.73 6.57 3.15
C SER A 221 15.70 6.10 2.06
N VAL A 222 15.26 5.15 1.26
CA VAL A 222 16.00 4.64 0.11
C VAL A 222 15.59 5.44 -1.12
N ASP A 223 16.57 5.93 -1.87
CA ASP A 223 16.32 6.70 -3.09
C ASP A 223 15.46 5.91 -4.09
N PHE A 224 14.56 6.60 -4.79
CA PHE A 224 13.69 5.96 -5.77
C PHE A 224 14.49 5.22 -6.86
N GLU A 225 15.55 5.83 -7.39
CA GLU A 225 16.42 5.22 -8.40
C GLU A 225 17.04 3.89 -7.96
N LYS A 226 17.26 3.71 -6.65
CA LYS A 226 17.81 2.47 -6.07
C LYS A 226 16.73 1.44 -5.75
N SER A 227 15.50 1.89 -5.50
CA SER A 227 14.39 1.03 -5.07
C SER A 227 13.52 0.57 -6.23
N CYS A 228 13.37 1.38 -7.29
CA CYS A 228 12.62 1.04 -8.49
C CYS A 228 13.23 -0.17 -9.21
N GLY A 229 12.40 -1.17 -9.52
CA GLY A 229 12.80 -2.43 -10.16
C GLY A 229 13.58 -3.38 -9.26
N LYS A 230 13.86 -3.01 -8.00
CA LYS A 230 14.47 -3.89 -6.97
C LYS A 230 13.47 -4.25 -5.88
N TYR A 231 12.96 -3.22 -5.20
CA TYR A 231 12.00 -3.33 -4.10
C TYR A 231 10.60 -2.86 -4.50
N LEU A 232 10.51 -2.00 -5.50
CA LEU A 232 9.27 -1.43 -6.01
C LEU A 232 9.04 -1.90 -7.44
N GLN A 233 7.86 -2.44 -7.69
CA GLN A 233 7.45 -2.89 -9.00
C GLN A 233 6.10 -2.28 -9.37
N TRP A 234 6.11 -1.43 -10.40
CA TRP A 234 4.88 -0.97 -11.02
C TRP A 234 4.11 -2.15 -11.61
N VAL A 235 2.81 -2.17 -11.36
CA VAL A 235 1.87 -3.11 -11.96
C VAL A 235 1.05 -2.39 -13.02
N GLU A 236 1.11 -2.91 -14.25
CA GLU A 236 0.27 -2.45 -15.34
C GLU A 236 -1.13 -3.09 -15.20
N PRO A 237 -2.17 -2.28 -14.92
CA PRO A 237 -3.46 -2.84 -14.53
C PRO A 237 -4.16 -3.68 -15.60
N ILE A 238 -4.09 -3.29 -16.88
CA ILE A 238 -4.78 -4.01 -17.97
C ILE A 238 -4.18 -5.40 -18.14
N ALA A 239 -2.85 -5.50 -18.18
CA ALA A 239 -2.13 -6.76 -18.28
C ALA A 239 -2.37 -7.63 -17.05
N ALA A 240 -2.39 -7.04 -15.85
CA ALA A 240 -2.71 -7.77 -14.63
C ALA A 240 -4.12 -8.38 -14.64
N ILE A 241 -5.10 -7.71 -15.26
CA ILE A 241 -6.47 -8.21 -15.41
C ILE A 241 -6.57 -9.25 -16.53
N THR A 242 -5.86 -9.05 -17.64
CA THR A 242 -6.08 -9.81 -18.88
C THR A 242 -5.17 -11.03 -19.02
N ASP A 243 -4.02 -11.05 -18.38
CA ASP A 243 -3.09 -12.17 -18.38
C ASP A 243 -3.13 -12.95 -17.05
N PRO A 244 -3.66 -14.18 -17.03
CA PRO A 244 -3.73 -14.99 -15.81
C PRO A 244 -2.35 -15.36 -15.24
N ASN A 245 -1.28 -15.23 -16.02
CA ASN A 245 0.10 -15.48 -15.59
C ASN A 245 0.88 -14.20 -15.31
N TYR A 246 0.24 -13.03 -15.30
CA TYR A 246 0.93 -11.73 -15.19
C TYR A 246 1.86 -11.68 -13.97
N PHE A 247 1.35 -11.94 -12.77
CA PHE A 247 2.13 -11.88 -11.53
C PHE A 247 3.15 -13.00 -11.41
N ILE A 248 2.89 -14.17 -12.01
CA ILE A 248 3.85 -15.27 -12.06
C ILE A 248 5.05 -14.84 -12.91
N SER A 249 4.79 -14.35 -14.12
CA SER A 249 5.81 -13.90 -15.07
C SER A 249 6.59 -12.70 -14.51
N LEU A 250 5.91 -11.82 -13.78
CA LEU A 250 6.53 -10.66 -13.14
C LEU A 250 7.45 -11.09 -11.99
N PHE A 251 7.01 -12.06 -11.18
CA PHE A 251 7.79 -12.63 -10.08
C PHE A 251 9.02 -13.40 -10.55
N GLU A 252 8.90 -14.17 -11.64
CA GLU A 252 10.03 -14.94 -12.20
C GLU A 252 11.23 -14.04 -12.55
N LYS A 253 11.02 -12.77 -12.91
CA LYS A 253 12.10 -11.80 -13.12
C LYS A 253 13.00 -11.56 -11.90
N TYR A 254 12.48 -11.79 -10.70
CA TYR A 254 13.17 -11.52 -9.44
C TYR A 254 13.84 -12.76 -8.83
N VAL A 255 13.44 -13.96 -9.24
CA VAL A 255 13.81 -15.21 -8.56
C VAL A 255 14.79 -16.05 -9.39
N VAL A 256 14.80 -15.83 -10.72
CA VAL A 256 15.66 -16.51 -11.69
C VAL A 256 17.05 -15.87 -11.73
#